data_AF-A0A7Y7D7P9-F1
#
_entry.id   AF-A0A7Y7D7P9-F1
#
_cell.length_a   1.000
_cell.length_b   1.000
_cell.length_c   1.000
_cell.angle_alpha   90.00
_cell.angle_beta   90.00
_cell.angle_gamma   90.00
#
_symmetry.space_group_name_H-M   'P 1'
#
loop_
_entity.id
_entity.type
_entity.pdbx_description
1 polymer ?
#
loop_
_entity_poly.entity_id
_entity_poly.type
_entity_poly.pdbx_seq_one_letter_code
_entity_poly.pdbx_strand_id
1 'polypeptide(L)'
;MIDVSIGRMELRLPPVFQDRARAIAREVGAGLRLQLLGDPAFGQQAKSLKRLEVPPLELDPALSDRRLGLQIAAAICQQLRDGAAQEN
;
A
#
# COMPACT_ATOMS: atom_id res chain seq x y z
N MET A 1 -9.84 -17.51 -10.66
CA MET A 1 -9.84 -16.85 -9.35
C MET A 1 -8.40 -16.47 -9.08
N ILE A 2 -8.07 -15.18 -9.20
CA ILE A 2 -6.68 -14.73 -9.07
C ILE A 2 -6.46 -14.35 -7.61
N ASP A 3 -5.51 -15.03 -6.97
CA ASP A 3 -5.07 -14.80 -5.61
C ASP A 3 -3.94 -13.77 -5.64
N VAL A 4 -4.27 -12.49 -5.41
CA VAL A 4 -3.26 -11.45 -5.24
C VAL A 4 -2.76 -11.54 -3.81
N SER A 5 -1.62 -12.19 -3.62
CA SER A 5 -0.96 -12.34 -2.32
C SER A 5 0.24 -11.40 -2.20
N ILE A 6 0.16 -10.44 -1.26
CA ILE A 6 1.34 -9.65 -0.84
C ILE A 6 2.06 -10.45 0.24
N GLY A 7 3.18 -11.10 -0.11
CA GLY A 7 3.91 -11.96 0.81
C GLY A 7 4.58 -11.21 1.97
N ARG A 8 5.31 -10.13 1.68
CA ARG A 8 5.96 -9.28 2.69
C ARG A 8 6.10 -7.87 2.16
N MET A 9 5.86 -6.89 3.03
CA MET A 9 6.04 -5.48 2.75
C MET A 9 6.92 -4.86 3.83
N GLU A 10 7.93 -4.11 3.42
CA GLU A 10 8.77 -3.33 4.34
C GLU A 10 8.38 -1.86 4.23
N LEU A 11 7.91 -1.30 5.34
CA LEU A 11 7.53 0.11 5.43
C LEU A 11 8.58 0.85 6.25
N ARG A 12 9.24 1.83 5.64
CA ARG A 12 10.16 2.73 6.33
C ARG A 12 9.40 4.00 6.71
N LEU A 13 9.20 4.19 8.01
CA LEU A 13 8.53 5.38 8.55
C LEU A 13 9.55 6.32 9.20
N PRO A 14 9.33 7.64 9.14
CA PRO A 14 10.11 8.59 9.93
C PRO A 14 10.07 8.28 11.44
N PRO A 15 11.12 8.65 12.21
CA PRO A 15 11.22 8.33 13.64
C PRO A 15 10.03 8.81 14.48
N VAL A 16 9.36 9.89 14.09
CA VAL A 16 8.16 10.42 14.77
C VAL A 16 7.01 9.41 14.85
N PHE A 17 7.01 8.39 13.98
CA PHE A 17 6.00 7.34 13.96
C PHE A 17 6.44 6.05 14.66
N GLN A 18 7.63 6.00 15.28
CA GLN A 18 8.21 4.76 15.82
C GLN A 18 7.27 4.02 16.78
N ASP A 19 6.67 4.74 17.74
CA ASP A 19 5.72 4.17 18.71
C ASP A 19 4.42 3.66 18.07
N ARG A 20 4.06 4.22 16.92
CA ARG A 20 2.82 3.94 16.19
C ARG A 20 3.03 3.07 14.96
N ALA A 21 4.28 2.71 14.64
CA ALA A 21 4.65 2.06 13.39
C ALA A 21 3.89 0.74 13.18
N ARG A 22 3.70 -0.04 14.25
CA ARG A 22 2.94 -1.29 14.20
C ARG A 22 1.45 -1.06 13.93
N ALA A 23 0.85 -0.03 14.54
CA ALA A 23 -0.55 0.32 14.32
C ALA A 23 -0.75 0.80 12.89
N ILE A 24 0.10 1.71 12.41
CA ILE A 24 0.09 2.20 11.03
C ILE A 24 0.24 1.03 10.05
N ALA A 25 1.21 0.13 10.23
CA ALA A 25 1.40 -1.02 9.35
C ALA A 25 0.15 -1.93 9.26
N ARG A 26 -0.56 -2.13 10.39
CA ARG A 26 -1.83 -2.87 10.40
C ARG A 26 -2.90 -2.17 9.59
N GLU A 27 -3.03 -0.85 9.75
CA GLU A 27 -4.00 -0.04 9.02
C GLU A 27 -3.67 0.04 7.52
N VAL A 28 -2.38 0.05 7.15
CA VAL A 28 -1.95 -0.10 5.75
C VAL A 28 -2.43 -1.43 5.18
N GLY A 29 -2.16 -2.54 5.88
CA GLY A 29 -2.60 -3.86 5.42
C GLY A 29 -4.13 -3.96 5.26
N ALA A 30 -4.89 -3.39 6.21
CA ALA A 30 -6.34 -3.31 6.12
C ALA A 30 -6.80 -2.45 4.93
N GLY A 31 -6.19 -1.28 4.74
CA GLY A 31 -6.47 -0.38 3.62
C GLY A 31 -6.18 -1.02 2.27
N LEU A 32 -5.04 -1.71 2.13
CA LEU A 32 -4.67 -2.44 0.93
C LEU A 32 -5.68 -3.53 0.62
N ARG A 33 -6.05 -4.34 1.61
CA ARG A 33 -7.05 -5.40 1.43
C ARG A 33 -8.38 -4.83 0.93
N LEU A 34 -8.84 -3.71 1.50
CA LEU A 34 -10.08 -3.06 1.08
C LEU A 34 -10.00 -2.54 -0.36
N GLN A 35 -8.90 -1.88 -0.72
CA GLN A 35 -8.74 -1.34 -2.07
C GLN A 35 -8.57 -2.44 -3.12
N LEU A 36 -7.81 -3.49 -2.83
CA LEU A 36 -7.61 -4.62 -3.74
C LEU A 36 -8.90 -5.44 -3.96
N LEU A 37 -9.71 -5.62 -2.92
CA LEU A 37 -11.02 -6.30 -3.06
C LEU A 37 -12.04 -5.44 -3.79
N GLY A 38 -11.95 -4.11 -3.67
CA GLY A 38 -12.86 -3.16 -4.30
C GLY A 38 -12.51 -2.81 -5.75
N ASP A 39 -11.30 -3.11 -6.20
CA ASP A 39 -10.82 -2.72 -7.53
C ASP A 39 -10.62 -3.96 -8.44
N PRO A 40 -11.53 -4.20 -9.40
CA PRO A 40 -11.47 -5.36 -10.29
C PRO A 40 -10.29 -5.31 -11.28
N ALA A 41 -9.65 -4.15 -11.48
CA ALA A 41 -8.47 -4.03 -12.34
C ALA A 41 -7.25 -4.78 -11.79
N PHE A 42 -7.14 -4.88 -10.46
CA PHE A 42 -6.07 -5.64 -9.80
C PHE A 42 -6.21 -7.14 -10.00
N GLY A 43 -7.45 -7.63 -10.07
CA GLY A 43 -7.74 -9.06 -10.26
C GLY A 43 -7.20 -9.62 -11.56
N GLN A 44 -6.90 -8.79 -12.58
CA GLN A 44 -6.30 -9.24 -13.84
C GLN A 44 -4.76 -9.13 -13.86
N GLN A 45 -4.18 -8.46 -12.87
CA GLN A 45 -2.76 -8.16 -12.79
C GLN A 45 -2.05 -9.18 -11.88
N ALA A 46 -2.03 -10.46 -12.31
CA ALA A 46 -1.19 -11.49 -11.72
C ALA A 46 0.29 -11.29 -12.11
N LYS A 47 0.85 -10.11 -11.82
CA LYS A 47 2.29 -9.86 -12.00
C LYS A 47 2.98 -10.01 -10.65
N SER A 48 3.94 -10.94 -10.59
CA SER A 48 4.83 -11.06 -9.43
C SER A 48 5.77 -9.87 -9.41
N LEU A 49 5.34 -8.79 -8.75
CA LEU A 49 6.18 -7.61 -8.55
C LEU A 49 7.24 -7.95 -7.51
N LYS A 50 8.48 -8.14 -7.98
CA LYS A 50 9.64 -8.40 -7.10
C LYS A 50 9.91 -7.24 -6.14
N ARG A 51 9.60 -6.01 -6.57
CA ARG A 51 9.75 -4.78 -5.79
C ARG A 51 8.79 -3.72 -6.32
N LEU A 52 8.08 -3.05 -5.41
CA LEU A 52 7.29 -1.87 -5.72
C LEU A 52 7.98 -0.67 -5.08
N GLU A 53 8.35 0.32 -5.89
CA GLU A 53 8.87 1.59 -5.38
C GLU A 53 7.71 2.57 -5.24
N VAL A 54 7.38 2.90 -4.00
CA VAL A 54 6.35 3.90 -3.70
C VAL A 54 7.04 5.25 -3.58
N PRO A 55 6.57 6.29 -4.28
CA PRO A 55 7.14 7.62 -4.15
C PRO A 55 7.04 8.08 -2.70
N PRO A 56 7.98 8.95 -2.25
CA PRO A 56 7.94 9.49 -0.90
C PRO A 56 6.59 10.16 -0.64
N LEU A 57 5.94 9.75 0.45
CA LEU A 57 4.68 10.32 0.89
C LEU A 57 4.93 11.32 2.01
N GLU A 58 4.35 12.50 1.88
CA GLU A 58 4.29 13.46 2.98
C GLU A 58 3.21 12.99 3.96
N LEU A 59 3.65 12.47 5.11
CA LEU A 59 2.78 11.98 6.16
C LEU A 59 2.68 13.02 7.28
N ASP A 60 1.45 13.47 7.57
CA ASP A 60 1.18 14.37 8.69
C ASP A 60 1.11 13.58 10.02
N PRO A 61 2.01 13.83 10.98
CA PRO A 61 2.04 13.12 12.26
C PRO A 61 0.81 13.36 13.14
N ALA A 62 0.05 14.44 12.90
CA ALA A 62 -1.20 14.72 13.62
C ALA A 62 -2.35 13.80 13.19
N LEU A 63 -2.21 13.07 12.09
CA LEU A 63 -3.23 12.16 11.60
C LEU A 63 -3.36 10.89 12.45
N SER A 64 -4.58 10.33 12.44
CA SER A 64 -4.85 9.02 13.04
C SER A 64 -4.17 7.91 12.25
N ASP A 65 -3.84 6.80 12.92
CA ASP A 65 -3.16 5.65 12.30
C ASP A 65 -3.95 5.11 11.13
N ARG A 66 -5.28 5.09 11.26
CA ARG A 66 -6.21 4.69 10.20
C ARG A 66 -6.08 5.59 8.97
N ARG A 67 -6.03 6.91 9.16
CA ARG A 67 -5.96 7.85 8.03
C ARG A 67 -4.60 7.79 7.35
N LEU A 68 -3.53 7.66 8.12
CA LEU A 68 -2.17 7.38 7.61
C LEU A 68 -2.14 6.07 6.82
N GLY A 69 -2.68 4.99 7.39
CA GLY A 69 -2.74 3.68 6.76
C GLY A 69 -3.49 3.70 5.43
N LEU A 70 -4.63 4.39 5.37
CA LEU A 70 -5.41 4.57 4.15
C LEU A 70 -4.67 5.39 3.08
N GLN A 71 -3.98 6.46 3.45
CA GLN A 71 -3.19 7.27 2.51
C GLN A 71 -2.05 6.46 1.90
N ILE A 72 -1.29 5.73 2.75
CA ILE A 72 -0.20 4.86 2.29
C ILE A 72 -0.73 3.74 1.39
N ALA A 73 -1.84 3.10 1.77
CA ALA A 73 -2.47 2.07 0.95
C ALA A 73 -2.92 2.60 -0.41
N ALA A 74 -3.52 3.80 -0.46
CA ALA A 74 -3.94 4.43 -1.71
C ALA A 74 -2.76 4.73 -2.63
N ALA A 75 -1.66 5.22 -2.08
CA ALA A 75 -0.45 5.48 -2.85
C ALA A 75 0.18 4.19 -3.42
N ILE A 76 0.24 3.13 -2.63
CA ILE A 76 0.67 1.80 -3.09
C ILE A 76 -0.23 1.30 -4.22
N CYS A 77 -1.55 1.35 -4.04
CA CYS A 77 -2.49 0.94 -5.08
C CYS A 77 -2.35 1.78 -6.35
N GLN A 78 -2.14 3.09 -6.23
CA GLN A 78 -1.88 3.93 -7.40
C GLN A 78 -0.63 3.48 -8.16
N GLN A 79 0.49 3.25 -7.46
CA GLN A 79 1.73 2.78 -8.09
C GLN A 79 1.60 1.40 -8.72
N LEU A 80 0.84 0.49 -8.09
CA LEU A 80 0.57 -0.81 -8.68
C LEU A 80 -0.19 -0.68 -10.01
N ARG A 81 -1.15 0.27 -10.09
CA ARG A 81 -1.87 0.56 -11.33
C ARG A 81 -0.97 1.21 -12.39
N ASP A 82 -0.15 2.18 -12.01
CA ASP A 82 0.76 2.89 -12.92
C ASP A 82 1.88 1.96 -13.45
N GLY A 83 2.47 1.15 -12.57
CA GLY A 83 3.47 0.15 -12.97
C GLY A 83 2.92 -0.93 -13.90
N ALA A 84 1.62 -1.21 -13.83
CA ALA A 84 0.97 -2.09 -14.79
C ALA A 84 0.66 -1.41 -16.14
N ALA A 85 0.55 -0.09 -16.18
CA ALA A 85 0.29 0.69 -17.39
C ALA A 85 1.55 0.97 -18.21
N GLN A 86 2.74 1.05 -17.59
CA GLN A 86 4.01 1.32 -18.28
C GLN A 86 4.62 0.15 -19.08
N GLU A 87 4.05 -1.05 -19.01
CA GLU A 87 4.49 -2.22 -19.81
C GLU A 87 3.58 -2.53 -21.01
N ASN A 88 2.87 -1.52 -21.55
CA ASN A 88 2.08 -1.61 -22.79
C ASN A 88 2.71 -0.80 -23.93
#